data_AF-A0A3D2PUP3-F1
#
_entry.id   AF-A0A3D2PUP3-F1
#
_cell.length_a   1.000
_cell.length_b   1.000
_cell.length_c   1.000
_cell.angle_alpha   90.00
_cell.angle_beta   90.00
_cell.angle_gamma   90.00
#
_symmetry.space_group_name_H-M   'P 1'
#
loop_
_entity.id
_entity.type
_entity.pdbx_description
1 polymer ?
#
loop_
_entity_poly.entity_id
_entity_poly.type
_entity_poly.pdbx_seq_one_letter_code
_entity_poly.pdbx_strand_id
1 'polypeptide(L)'
;MRKLLRFLKDYKKESILSPLFKLLEASFELFVPLVMAAIIDTGIGNKDGGFILKMCGILISLALVGLTCSITAQYFAAKAAVGFATKVRHALFDHIQKLSYTEMDTAGTDTMIT
;
A
#
# COMPACT_ATOMS: atom_id res chain seq x y z
N MET A 1 2.67 -14.80 -13.86
CA MET A 1 1.82 -14.31 -12.75
C MET A 1 0.74 -15.27 -12.24
N ARG A 2 -0.18 -15.81 -13.09
CA ARG A 2 -1.37 -16.55 -12.59
C ARG A 2 -1.08 -17.72 -11.63
N LYS A 3 0.00 -18.49 -11.85
CA LYS A 3 0.39 -19.60 -10.97
C LYS A 3 0.82 -19.14 -9.56
N LEU A 4 1.39 -17.94 -9.44
CA LEU A 4 1.85 -17.37 -8.17
C LEU A 4 0.71 -16.81 -7.33
N LEU A 5 -0.41 -16.41 -7.94
CA LEU A 5 -1.59 -15.92 -7.22
C LEU A 5 -2.16 -16.94 -6.21
N ARG A 6 -1.84 -18.23 -6.36
CA ARG A 6 -2.17 -19.26 -5.38
C ARG A 6 -1.53 -19.01 -4.01
N PHE A 7 -0.33 -18.44 -3.95
CA PHE A 7 0.35 -18.14 -2.69
C PHE A 7 -0.25 -16.93 -1.96
N LEU A 8 -0.96 -16.06 -2.69
CA LEU A 8 -1.75 -14.93 -2.15
C LEU A 8 -3.09 -15.37 -1.55
N LYS A 9 -3.52 -16.64 -1.72
CA LYS A 9 -4.88 -17.08 -1.43
C LYS A 9 -5.30 -16.89 0.04
N ASP A 10 -4.37 -17.04 0.98
CA ASP A 10 -4.65 -16.84 2.41
C ASP A 10 -4.60 -15.36 2.85
N TYR A 11 -4.10 -14.46 1.97
CA TYR A 11 -3.99 -13.01 2.22
C TYR A 11 -4.91 -12.19 1.31
N LYS A 12 -5.99 -12.82 0.81
CA LYS A 12 -6.93 -12.17 -0.12
C LYS A 12 -7.61 -10.95 0.48
N LYS A 13 -7.92 -10.97 1.78
CA LYS A 13 -8.56 -9.84 2.45
C LYS A 13 -7.62 -8.64 2.48
N GLU A 14 -6.38 -8.84 2.93
CA GLU A 14 -5.35 -7.80 2.99
C GLU A 14 -5.00 -7.27 1.60
N SER A 15 -4.93 -8.13 0.60
CA SER A 15 -4.65 -7.74 -0.78
C SER A 15 -5.75 -6.89 -1.44
N ILE A 16 -6.99 -6.97 -0.96
CA ILE A 16 -8.12 -6.16 -1.44
C ILE A 16 -8.30 -4.91 -0.58
N LEU A 17 -8.18 -5.05 0.74
CA LEU A 17 -8.31 -3.95 1.70
C LEU A 17 -7.23 -2.89 1.49
N SER A 18 -5.98 -3.28 1.26
CA SER A 18 -4.88 -2.34 1.01
C SER A 18 -5.17 -1.34 -0.12
N PRO A 19 -5.43 -1.78 -1.37
CA PRO A 19 -5.72 -0.83 -2.46
C PRO A 19 -7.02 -0.04 -2.23
N LEU A 20 -8.00 -0.62 -1.53
CA LEU A 20 -9.23 0.08 -1.19
C LEU A 20 -8.98 1.25 -0.22
N PHE A 21 -8.18 1.04 0.83
CA PHE A 21 -7.76 2.12 1.74
C PHE A 21 -6.89 3.16 1.03
N LYS A 22 -6.03 2.73 0.10
CA LYS A 22 -5.20 3.66 -0.68
C LYS A 22 -6.02 4.54 -1.62
N LEU A 23 -7.09 4.00 -2.19
CA LEU A 23 -8.04 4.76 -3.02
C LEU A 23 -8.84 5.75 -2.16
N LEU A 24 -9.26 5.34 -0.97
CA LEU A 24 -9.92 6.23 -0.02
C LEU A 24 -9.02 7.40 0.41
N GLU A 25 -7.75 7.12 0.73
CA GLU A 25 -6.73 8.15 0.99
C GLU A 25 -6.59 9.13 -0.18
N ALA A 26 -6.43 8.62 -1.41
CA ALA A 26 -6.32 9.45 -2.61
C ALA A 26 -7.57 10.34 -2.84
N SER A 27 -8.75 9.85 -2.45
CA SER A 27 -9.98 10.64 -2.49
C SER A 27 -9.94 11.82 -1.52
N PHE A 28 -9.38 11.62 -0.31
CA PHE A 28 -9.17 12.70 0.66
C PHE A 28 -8.13 13.72 0.21
N GLU A 29 -7.03 13.26 -0.40
CA GLU A 29 -6.04 14.16 -1.00
C GLU A 29 -6.65 15.04 -2.10
N LEU A 30 -7.62 14.52 -2.86
CA LEU A 30 -8.31 15.31 -3.88
C LEU A 30 -9.26 16.38 -3.30
N PHE A 31 -9.72 16.24 -2.06
CA PHE A 31 -10.50 17.28 -1.38
C PHE A 31 -9.65 18.46 -0.89
N VAL A 32 -8.36 18.26 -0.64
CA VAL A 32 -7.42 19.31 -0.20
C VAL A 32 -7.41 20.53 -1.16
N PRO A 33 -7.23 20.38 -2.48
CA PRO A 33 -7.28 21.52 -3.40
C PRO A 33 -8.65 22.20 -3.46
N LEU A 34 -9.75 21.46 -3.25
CA LEU A 34 -11.10 22.04 -3.19
C LEU A 34 -11.25 22.96 -1.98
N VAL A 35 -10.75 22.53 -0.82
CA VAL A 35 -10.74 23.35 0.40
C VAL A 35 -9.80 24.55 0.24
N MET A 36 -8.65 24.38 -0.42
CA MET A 36 -7.74 25.48 -0.72
C MET A 36 -8.36 26.53 -1.64
N ALA A 37 -9.10 26.12 -2.67
CA ALA A 37 -9.84 27.05 -3.52
C ALA A 37 -10.86 27.86 -2.70
N ALA A 38 -11.62 27.20 -1.81
CA ALA A 38 -12.55 27.88 -0.91
C ALA A 38 -11.85 28.89 0.03
N ILE A 39 -10.67 28.56 0.55
CA ILE A 39 -9.86 29.50 1.36
C ILE A 39 -9.49 30.74 0.56
N ILE A 40 -9.06 30.58 -0.70
CA ILE A 40 -8.65 31.71 -1.55
C ILE A 40 -9.87 32.54 -1.94
N ASP A 41 -10.89 31.92 -2.52
CA ASP A 41 -12.03 32.64 -3.10
C ASP A 41 -12.91 33.29 -2.02
N THR A 42 -13.20 32.55 -0.95
CA THR A 42 -14.13 33.00 0.09
C THR A 42 -13.41 33.59 1.30
N GLY A 43 -12.31 33.00 1.74
CA GLY A 43 -11.56 33.49 2.90
C GLY A 43 -10.77 34.76 2.57
N ILE A 44 -9.83 34.68 1.63
CA ILE A 44 -8.97 35.81 1.25
C ILE A 44 -9.79 36.86 0.51
N GLY A 45 -10.64 36.44 -0.44
CA GLY A 45 -11.51 37.34 -1.20
C GLY A 45 -12.39 38.24 -0.34
N ASN A 46 -12.97 37.70 0.75
CA ASN A 46 -13.83 38.47 1.67
C ASN A 46 -13.09 39.00 2.93
N LYS A 47 -11.77 38.80 3.04
CA LYS A 47 -10.97 39.11 4.25
C LYS A 47 -11.52 38.47 5.54
N ASP A 48 -12.18 37.32 5.44
CA ASP A 48 -12.72 36.59 6.58
C ASP A 48 -11.66 35.65 7.18
N GLY A 49 -10.90 36.17 8.16
CA GLY A 49 -9.92 35.38 8.89
C GLY A 49 -10.52 34.23 9.70
N GLY A 50 -11.78 34.33 10.13
CA GLY A 50 -12.47 33.28 10.87
C GLY A 50 -12.79 32.07 9.98
N PHE A 51 -13.21 32.33 8.74
CA PHE A 51 -13.41 31.29 7.73
C PHE A 51 -12.09 30.58 7.39
N ILE A 52 -11.00 31.33 7.19
CA ILE A 52 -9.67 30.75 6.92
C ILE A 52 -9.25 29.81 8.05
N LEU A 53 -9.37 30.23 9.31
CA LEU A 53 -8.97 29.42 10.46
C LEU A 53 -9.77 28.11 10.54
N LYS A 54 -11.09 28.16 10.28
CA LYS A 54 -11.95 26.97 10.22
C LYS A 54 -11.53 26.01 9.12
N MET A 55 -11.26 26.51 7.92
CA MET A 55 -10.82 25.67 6.79
C MET A 55 -9.44 25.07 7.02
N CYS A 56 -8.50 25.79 7.64
CA CYS A 56 -7.23 25.22 8.09
C CYS A 56 -7.43 24.03 9.06
N GLY A 57 -8.40 24.14 9.98
CA GLY A 57 -8.80 23.02 10.84
C GLY A 57 -9.33 21.80 10.07
N ILE A 58 -10.12 22.04 9.01
CA ILE A 58 -10.60 20.97 8.11
C ILE A 58 -9.42 20.30 7.38
N LEU A 59 -8.46 21.07 6.89
CA LEU A 59 -7.27 20.52 6.23
C LEU A 59 -6.44 19.62 7.15
N ILE A 60 -6.23 20.04 8.40
CA ILE A 60 -5.55 19.21 9.41
C ILE A 60 -6.34 17.92 9.65
N SER A 61 -7.66 18.00 9.75
CA SER A 61 -8.53 16.84 9.94
C SER A 61 -8.45 15.87 8.76
N LEU A 62 -8.49 16.38 7.52
CA LEU A 62 -8.31 15.59 6.29
C LEU A 62 -6.93 14.93 6.26
N ALA A 63 -5.87 15.65 6.63
CA ALA A 63 -4.52 15.11 6.68
C ALA A 63 -4.39 13.97 7.70
N LEU A 64 -4.99 14.11 8.89
CA LEU A 64 -5.01 13.05 9.90
C LEU A 64 -5.75 11.80 9.39
N VAL A 65 -6.92 11.98 8.78
CA VAL A 65 -7.68 10.85 8.21
C VAL A 65 -6.92 10.19 7.06
N GLY A 66 -6.34 10.97 6.15
CA GLY A 66 -5.50 10.48 5.06
C GLY A 66 -4.31 9.67 5.58
N LEU A 67 -3.60 10.18 6.58
CA LEU A 67 -2.48 9.49 7.22
C LEU A 67 -2.90 8.15 7.83
N THR A 68 -4.01 8.12 8.57
CA THR A 68 -4.51 6.87 9.16
C THR A 68 -4.83 5.84 8.09
N CYS A 69 -5.50 6.25 7.00
CA CYS A 69 -5.79 5.39 5.85
C CYS A 69 -4.50 4.86 5.21
N SER A 70 -3.51 5.74 5.01
CA SER A 70 -2.20 5.40 4.42
C SER A 70 -1.46 4.34 5.21
N ILE A 71 -1.40 4.50 6.54
CA ILE A 71 -0.72 3.56 7.44
C ILE A 71 -1.43 2.20 7.41
N THR A 72 -2.77 2.18 7.48
CA THR A 72 -3.52 0.92 7.39
C THR A 72 -3.34 0.23 6.04
N ALA A 73 -3.34 0.98 4.93
CA ALA A 73 -3.11 0.44 3.60
C ALA A 73 -1.72 -0.21 3.52
N GLN A 74 -0.67 0.50 3.94
CA GLN A 74 0.71 0.02 3.93
C GLN A 74 0.90 -1.20 4.83
N TYR A 75 0.27 -1.23 6.01
CA TYR A 75 0.32 -2.37 6.90
C TYR A 75 -0.26 -3.64 6.24
N PHE A 76 -1.45 -3.54 5.63
CA PHE A 76 -2.06 -4.67 4.93
C PHE A 76 -1.24 -5.09 3.71
N ALA A 77 -0.70 -4.14 2.95
CA ALA A 77 0.20 -4.41 1.82
C ALA A 77 1.44 -5.19 2.26
N ALA A 78 2.11 -4.72 3.31
CA ALA A 78 3.33 -5.34 3.84
C ALA A 78 3.05 -6.76 4.34
N LYS A 79 1.96 -6.94 5.10
CA LYS A 79 1.56 -8.27 5.60
C LYS A 79 1.29 -9.25 4.45
N ALA A 80 0.56 -8.82 3.42
CA ALA A 80 0.29 -9.65 2.24
C ALA A 80 1.57 -9.97 1.46
N ALA A 81 2.46 -8.99 1.27
CA ALA A 81 3.71 -9.14 0.53
C ALA A 81 4.69 -10.09 1.23
N VAL A 82 4.91 -9.92 2.54
CA VAL A 82 5.77 -10.80 3.34
C VAL A 82 5.20 -12.21 3.37
N GLY A 83 3.91 -12.36 3.65
CA GLY A 83 3.26 -13.67 3.69
C GLY A 83 3.30 -14.41 2.35
N PHE A 84 3.19 -13.69 1.23
CA PHE A 84 3.41 -14.22 -0.11
C PHE A 84 4.85 -14.68 -0.31
N ALA A 85 5.82 -13.81 -0.01
CA ALA A 85 7.25 -14.10 -0.18
C ALA A 85 7.69 -15.31 0.64
N THR A 86 7.22 -15.46 1.88
CA THR A 86 7.52 -16.62 2.74
C THR A 86 7.06 -17.92 2.09
N LYS A 87 5.85 -17.96 1.54
CA LYS A 87 5.32 -19.17 0.88
C LYS A 87 6.03 -19.51 -0.41
N VAL A 88 6.34 -18.50 -1.22
CA VAL A 88 7.12 -18.69 -2.44
C VAL A 88 8.51 -19.22 -2.10
N ARG A 89 9.19 -18.64 -1.10
CA ARG A 89 10.48 -19.14 -0.62
C ARG A 89 10.40 -20.57 -0.12
N HIS A 90 9.39 -20.93 0.68
CA HIS A 90 9.21 -22.30 1.14
C HIS A 90 9.03 -23.29 -0.02
N ALA A 91 8.18 -22.96 -0.99
CA ALA A 91 7.96 -23.81 -2.16
C ALA A 91 9.22 -23.93 -3.03
N LEU A 92 10.01 -22.85 -3.14
CA LEU A 92 11.30 -22.86 -3.84
C LEU A 92 12.30 -23.77 -3.12
N PHE A 93 12.46 -23.63 -1.80
CA PHE A 93 13.35 -24.47 -1.01
C PHE A 93 12.98 -25.95 -1.04
N ASP A 94 11.68 -26.29 -0.98
CA ASP A 94 11.20 -27.66 -1.11
C ASP A 94 11.47 -28.24 -2.52
N HIS A 95 11.46 -27.39 -3.55
CA HIS A 95 11.83 -27.81 -4.90
C HIS A 95 13.33 -28.04 -5.03
N ILE A 96 14.17 -27.12 -4.53
CA ILE A 96 15.63 -27.24 -4.56
C ILE A 96 16.10 -28.52 -3.84
N GLN A 97 15.49 -28.86 -2.70
CA GLN A 97 15.80 -30.10 -1.98
C GLN A 97 15.48 -31.39 -2.75
N LYS A 98 14.68 -31.31 -3.83
CA LYS A 98 14.30 -32.46 -4.66
C LYS A 98 15.11 -32.55 -5.96
N LEU A 99 15.97 -31.58 -6.26
CA LEU A 99 16.84 -31.63 -7.43
C LEU A 99 17.93 -32.70 -7.26
N SER A 100 18.34 -33.31 -8.37
CA SER A 100 19.51 -34.20 -8.38
C SER A 100 20.81 -33.39 -8.40
N TYR A 101 21.93 -34.03 -8.02
CA TYR A 101 23.26 -33.40 -8.07
C TYR A 101 23.60 -32.87 -9.48
N THR A 102 23.21 -33.58 -10.55
CA THR A 102 23.42 -33.13 -11.93
C THR A 102 22.60 -31.88 -12.26
N GLU A 103 21.38 -31.77 -11.74
CA GLU A 103 20.53 -30.59 -11.95
C GLU A 103 21.04 -29.38 -11.16
N MET A 104 21.58 -29.60 -9.96
CA MET A 104 22.24 -28.56 -9.17
C MET A 104 23.51 -28.03 -9.84
N ASP A 105 24.35 -28.92 -10.39
CA ASP A 105 25.57 -28.53 -11.11
C ASP A 105 25.26 -27.76 -12.40
N THR A 106 24.15 -28.08 -13.08
CA THR A 106 23.74 -27.37 -14.30
C THR A 106 23.16 -25.99 -14.00
N ALA A 107 22.44 -25.84 -12.89
CA ALA A 107 21.85 -24.57 -12.47
C ALA A 107 22.87 -23.61 -11.83
N GLY A 108 23.97 -24.13 -11.29
CA GLY A 108 24.97 -23.37 -10.55
C GLY A 108 24.49 -23.04 -9.13
N THR A 109 25.29 -23.41 -8.12
CA THR A 109 24.95 -23.18 -6.71
C THR A 109 24.77 -21.69 -6.37
N ASP A 110 25.57 -20.81 -6.97
CA ASP A 110 25.50 -19.36 -6.74
C ASP A 110 24.17 -18.74 -7.20
N THR A 111 23.62 -19.25 -8.31
CA THR A 111 22.34 -18.82 -8.88
C THR A 111 21.13 -19.30 -8.08
N MET A 112 21.27 -20.33 -7.25
CA MET A 112 20.19 -20.85 -6.39
C MET A 112 20.11 -20.15 -5.02
N ILE A 113 21.18 -19.49 -4.59
CA ILE A 113 21.24 -18.77 -3.30
C ILE A 113 20.58 -17.38 -3.39
N THR A 114 20.61 -16.76 -4.57
CA THR A 114 20.19 -15.37 -4.80
C THR A 114 18.71 -15.28 -5.18
#